data_AF-A0A959RVD8-F1
#
_entry.id   AF-A0A959RVD8-F1
#
_cell.length_a   1.000
_cell.length_b   1.000
_cell.length_c   1.000
_cell.angle_alpha   90.00
_cell.angle_beta   90.00
_cell.angle_gamma   90.00
#
_symmetry.space_group_name_H-M   'P 1'
#
loop_
_entity.id
_entity.type
_entity.pdbx_description
1 polymer ?
#
loop_
_entity_poly.entity_id
_entity_poly.type
_entity_poly.pdbx_seq_one_letter_code
_entity_poly.pdbx_strand_id
1 'polypeptide(L)'
;SSEYFYITKFVKNDAEVKDILDKKIAQCVAIIPKNFSQNFYSKQNVKIQILTDGVDGNTATIIQNYFNAAVSSFNAEKTEKVLNQKGIKAYIPFDFHPIFWFNKDLKTTRFLLPGLIAMILVITAVISVSLTLVREKERGTIEQINVSPIKTIELLLGKTFPYILLALLNAIFILIVGYFLFDVEVKGSYLLLTITTLIFLFTSTSIGIFISTISDSQQIAFTLATFASLLPSVILSGFIFPIESMPTLIQLLTNITPAKFFIKILRAIILRGVGLNAIWDQIIYLFVFAFLMLFLANIIFTKKEASS
;
A
#
# COMPACT_ATOMS: atom_id res chain seq x y z
N SER A 1 -11.47 -6.16 29.43
CA SER A 1 -10.73 -5.47 28.37
C SER A 1 -9.26 -5.77 28.55
N SER A 2 -8.49 -5.83 27.47
CA SER A 2 -7.03 -5.68 27.53
C SER A 2 -6.67 -4.32 26.94
N GLU A 3 -5.40 -3.90 27.01
CA GLU A 3 -4.94 -2.70 26.29
C GLU A 3 -5.25 -2.76 24.78
N TYR A 4 -5.44 -3.95 24.21
CA TYR A 4 -5.64 -4.17 22.78
C TYR A 4 -7.10 -4.39 22.37
N PHE A 5 -7.98 -4.77 23.30
CA PHE A 5 -9.36 -5.19 22.98
C PHE A 5 -10.38 -4.61 23.96
N TYR A 6 -11.37 -3.91 23.39
CA TYR A 6 -12.59 -3.52 24.08
C TYR A 6 -13.67 -4.58 23.87
N ILE A 7 -14.29 -5.02 24.97
CA ILE A 7 -15.34 -6.04 24.92
C ILE A 7 -16.66 -5.34 24.60
N THR A 8 -17.18 -5.54 23.39
CA THR A 8 -18.46 -4.96 22.97
C THR A 8 -19.65 -5.76 23.49
N LYS A 9 -19.58 -7.10 23.42
CA LYS A 9 -20.69 -7.98 23.79
C LYS A 9 -20.18 -9.38 24.18
N PHE A 10 -20.85 -10.02 25.13
CA PHE A 10 -20.70 -11.45 25.40
C PHE A 10 -21.72 -12.23 24.60
N VAL A 11 -21.25 -13.22 23.84
CA VAL A 11 -22.07 -14.04 22.94
C VAL A 11 -22.24 -15.42 23.55
N LYS A 12 -23.47 -15.94 23.56
CA LYS A 12 -23.78 -17.24 24.18
C LYS A 12 -24.03 -18.35 23.16
N ASN A 13 -24.27 -18.00 21.90
CA ASN A 13 -24.65 -18.94 20.84
C ASN A 13 -23.87 -18.69 19.54
N ASP A 14 -23.49 -19.76 18.84
CA ASP A 14 -22.68 -19.67 17.62
C ASP A 14 -23.40 -18.94 16.47
N ALA A 15 -24.73 -19.00 16.41
CA ALA A 15 -25.52 -18.26 15.43
C ALA A 15 -25.41 -16.73 15.59
N GLU A 16 -25.24 -16.24 16.82
CA GLU A 16 -25.06 -14.80 17.09
C GLU A 16 -23.66 -14.31 16.69
N VAL A 17 -22.66 -15.20 16.69
CA VAL A 17 -21.29 -14.87 16.28
C VAL A 17 -21.27 -14.41 14.83
N LYS A 18 -21.98 -15.14 13.96
CA LYS A 18 -22.06 -14.80 12.54
C LYS A 18 -22.76 -13.45 12.32
N ASP A 19 -23.91 -13.23 12.96
CA ASP A 19 -24.66 -11.98 12.83
C ASP A 19 -23.86 -10.75 13.32
N ILE A 20 -23.08 -10.91 14.39
CA ILE A 20 -22.22 -9.85 14.93
C ILE A 20 -21.09 -9.47 13.96
N LEU A 21 -20.47 -10.47 13.32
CA LEU A 21 -19.42 -10.25 12.33
C LEU A 21 -20.00 -9.65 11.04
N ASP A 22 -21.10 -10.22 10.52
CA ASP A 22 -21.76 -9.77 9.28
C ASP A 22 -22.27 -8.32 9.40
N LYS A 23 -22.82 -7.94 10.56
CA LYS A 23 -23.28 -6.57 10.84
C LYS A 23 -22.15 -5.62 11.27
N LYS A 24 -20.90 -6.08 11.32
CA LYS A 24 -19.72 -5.31 11.76
C LYS A 24 -19.88 -4.68 13.15
N ILE A 25 -20.64 -5.32 14.03
CA ILE A 25 -20.83 -4.89 15.42
C ILE A 25 -19.53 -5.12 16.22
N ALA A 26 -18.77 -6.16 15.86
CA ALA A 26 -17.43 -6.40 16.36
C ALA A 26 -16.51 -6.80 15.21
N GLN A 27 -15.23 -6.44 15.31
CA GLN A 27 -14.22 -6.77 14.30
C GLN A 27 -13.71 -8.22 14.44
N CYS A 28 -13.89 -8.83 15.61
CA CYS A 28 -13.53 -10.21 15.88
C CYS A 28 -14.33 -10.79 17.06
N VAL A 29 -14.39 -12.12 17.13
CA VAL A 29 -14.99 -12.86 18.23
C VAL A 29 -13.99 -13.89 18.74
N ALA A 30 -13.69 -13.84 20.04
CA ALA A 30 -12.88 -14.85 20.71
C ALA A 30 -13.79 -15.91 21.35
N ILE A 31 -13.62 -17.16 20.96
CA ILE A 31 -14.33 -18.32 21.51
C ILE A 31 -13.46 -18.94 22.60
N ILE A 32 -13.92 -18.82 23.84
CA ILE A 32 -13.30 -19.42 25.03
C ILE A 32 -14.08 -20.70 25.37
N PRO A 33 -13.43 -21.87 25.48
CA PRO A 33 -14.13 -23.11 25.76
C PRO A 33 -14.77 -23.11 27.16
N LYS A 34 -15.91 -23.79 27.32
CA LYS A 34 -16.63 -23.85 28.61
C LYS A 34 -15.78 -24.38 29.77
N ASN A 35 -14.88 -25.32 29.46
CA ASN A 35 -13.97 -25.93 30.45
C ASN A 35 -12.63 -25.19 30.55
N PHE A 36 -12.56 -23.92 30.09
CA PHE A 36 -11.32 -23.14 30.07
C PHE A 36 -10.65 -23.13 31.45
N SER A 37 -11.35 -22.68 32.49
CA SER A 37 -10.79 -22.59 33.84
C SER A 37 -10.34 -23.96 34.36
N GLN A 38 -11.16 -25.00 34.17
CA GLN A 38 -10.85 -26.34 34.66
C GLN A 38 -9.62 -26.93 33.96
N ASN A 39 -9.56 -26.86 32.63
CA ASN A 39 -8.44 -27.38 31.85
C ASN A 39 -7.17 -26.56 32.09
N PHE A 40 -7.31 -25.23 32.22
CA PHE A 40 -6.21 -24.31 32.50
C PHE A 40 -5.57 -24.59 33.88
N TYR A 41 -6.38 -24.68 34.95
CA TYR A 41 -5.86 -24.99 36.29
C TYR A 41 -5.39 -26.45 36.42
N SER A 42 -5.94 -27.37 35.61
CA SER A 42 -5.48 -28.76 35.53
C SER A 42 -4.23 -28.96 34.66
N LYS A 43 -3.58 -27.87 34.21
CA LYS A 43 -2.36 -27.88 33.38
C LYS A 43 -2.52 -28.62 32.05
N GLN A 44 -3.72 -28.62 31.49
CA GLN A 44 -3.98 -29.13 30.15
C GLN A 44 -3.88 -28.01 29.13
N ASN A 45 -3.48 -28.34 27.89
CA ASN A 45 -3.48 -27.38 26.79
C ASN A 45 -4.89 -26.91 26.49
N VAL A 46 -5.10 -25.60 26.51
CA VAL A 46 -6.40 -24.98 26.20
C VAL A 46 -6.32 -24.31 24.84
N LYS A 47 -7.27 -24.66 23.96
CA LYS A 47 -7.41 -24.03 22.64
C LYS A 47 -8.40 -22.88 22.75
N ILE A 48 -7.94 -21.67 22.46
CA ILE A 48 -8.79 -20.49 22.29
C ILE A 48 -8.83 -20.21 20.79
N GLN A 49 -10.02 -19.97 20.24
CA GLN A 49 -10.19 -19.64 18.83
C GLN A 49 -10.54 -18.16 18.71
N ILE A 50 -9.96 -17.50 17.71
CA ILE A 50 -10.41 -16.18 17.28
C ILE A 50 -11.02 -16.29 15.89
N LEU A 51 -12.18 -15.67 15.72
CA LEU A 51 -12.89 -15.53 14.46
C LEU A 51 -12.82 -14.06 14.06
N THR A 52 -12.34 -13.80 12.86
CA THR A 52 -12.20 -12.46 12.28
C THR A 52 -12.91 -12.42 10.94
N ASP A 53 -13.48 -11.28 10.58
CA ASP A 53 -13.98 -11.08 9.23
C ASP A 53 -12.81 -11.10 8.23
N GLY A 54 -12.77 -12.11 7.37
CA GLY A 54 -11.72 -12.30 6.38
C GLY A 54 -11.88 -11.45 5.11
N VAL A 55 -12.97 -10.69 4.98
CA VAL A 55 -13.21 -9.81 3.82
C VAL A 55 -12.12 -8.73 3.73
N ASP A 56 -11.66 -8.22 4.87
CA ASP A 56 -10.49 -7.35 4.94
C ASP A 56 -9.30 -8.13 5.52
N GLY A 57 -8.51 -8.72 4.62
CA GLY A 57 -7.33 -9.51 5.00
C GLY A 57 -6.28 -8.72 5.79
N ASN A 58 -6.16 -7.40 5.58
CA ASN A 58 -5.27 -6.57 6.39
C ASN A 58 -5.78 -6.49 7.83
N THR A 59 -7.05 -6.13 7.99
CA THR A 59 -7.67 -5.99 9.30
C THR A 59 -7.67 -7.33 10.06
N ALA A 60 -7.98 -8.45 9.39
CA ALA A 60 -7.89 -9.79 9.97
C ALA A 60 -6.47 -10.15 10.45
N THR A 61 -5.45 -9.90 9.61
CA THR A 61 -4.04 -10.17 9.96
C THR A 61 -3.59 -9.33 11.15
N ILE A 62 -3.97 -8.05 11.16
CA ILE A 62 -3.69 -7.13 12.27
C ILE A 62 -4.31 -7.70 13.55
N ILE A 63 -5.62 -7.96 13.57
CA ILE A 63 -6.32 -8.49 14.74
C ILE A 63 -5.67 -9.78 15.26
N GLN A 64 -5.29 -10.69 14.36
CA GLN A 64 -4.66 -11.95 14.74
C GLN A 64 -3.30 -11.75 15.42
N ASN A 65 -2.49 -10.82 14.94
CA ASN A 65 -1.22 -10.45 15.58
C ASN A 65 -1.41 -9.91 17.01
N TYR A 66 -2.43 -9.07 17.23
CA TYR A 66 -2.76 -8.55 18.56
C TYR A 66 -3.32 -9.62 19.50
N PHE A 67 -4.14 -10.54 18.98
CA PHE A 67 -4.62 -11.66 19.78
C PHE A 67 -3.47 -12.54 20.26
N ASN A 68 -2.51 -12.84 19.37
CA ASN A 68 -1.30 -13.59 19.72
C ASN A 68 -0.44 -12.85 20.77
N ALA A 69 -0.31 -11.52 20.65
CA ALA A 69 0.35 -10.68 21.64
C ALA A 69 -0.30 -10.79 23.04
N ALA A 70 -1.62 -10.63 23.11
CA ALA A 70 -2.37 -10.71 24.35
C ALA A 70 -2.27 -12.09 25.01
N VAL A 71 -2.38 -13.17 24.22
CA VAL A 71 -2.21 -14.55 24.71
C VAL A 71 -0.78 -14.77 25.23
N SER A 72 0.23 -14.25 24.53
CA SER A 72 1.64 -14.39 24.95
C SER A 72 1.91 -13.67 26.28
N SER A 73 1.40 -12.44 26.44
CA SER A 73 1.51 -11.68 27.69
C SER A 73 0.82 -12.38 28.86
N PHE A 74 -0.40 -12.89 28.66
CA PHE A 74 -1.12 -13.67 29.68
C PHE A 74 -0.37 -14.94 30.11
N ASN A 75 0.22 -15.65 29.14
CA ASN A 75 1.01 -16.84 29.42
C ASN A 75 2.29 -16.50 30.21
N ALA A 76 2.94 -15.38 29.91
CA ALA A 76 4.12 -14.92 30.65
C ALA A 76 3.79 -14.61 32.12
N GLU A 77 2.76 -13.79 32.38
CA GLU A 77 2.33 -13.42 33.74
C GLU A 77 1.94 -14.66 34.57
N LYS A 78 1.22 -15.61 33.97
CA LYS A 78 0.80 -16.84 34.67
C LYS A 78 1.95 -17.79 34.92
N THR A 79 2.88 -17.92 33.97
CA THR A 79 4.10 -18.71 34.16
C THR A 79 4.92 -18.17 35.33
N GLU A 80 5.04 -16.85 35.44
CA GLU A 80 5.71 -16.19 36.57
C GLU A 80 5.06 -16.55 37.91
N LYS A 81 3.74 -16.39 38.02
CA LYS A 81 2.99 -16.69 39.25
C LYS A 81 3.11 -18.16 39.65
N VAL A 82 3.01 -19.09 38.70
CA VAL A 82 3.10 -20.54 38.97
C VAL A 82 4.50 -20.94 39.45
N LEU A 83 5.55 -20.35 38.87
CA LEU A 83 6.93 -20.65 39.27
C LEU A 83 7.27 -20.03 40.64
N ASN A 84 6.85 -18.78 40.88
CA ASN A 84 7.02 -18.12 42.18
C ASN A 84 6.31 -18.89 43.31
N GLN A 85 5.12 -19.44 43.07
CA GLN A 85 4.40 -20.29 44.04
C GLN A 85 5.14 -21.60 44.38
N LYS A 86 5.99 -22.10 43.48
CA LYS A 86 6.82 -23.29 43.71
C LYS A 86 8.15 -22.98 44.38
N GLY A 87 8.38 -21.74 44.82
CA GLY A 87 9.67 -21.30 45.37
C GLY A 87 10.80 -21.27 44.33
N ILE A 88 10.49 -21.53 43.06
CA ILE A 88 11.42 -21.41 41.95
C ILE A 88 11.36 -19.95 41.56
N LYS A 89 12.42 -19.17 41.87
CA LYS A 89 12.60 -17.87 41.24
C LYS A 89 12.69 -18.13 39.74
N ALA A 90 11.59 -17.91 39.04
CA ALA A 90 11.58 -17.93 37.60
C ALA A 90 12.48 -16.80 37.15
N TYR A 91 13.68 -17.14 36.70
CA TYR A 91 14.29 -16.32 35.69
C TYR A 91 13.41 -16.49 34.45
N ILE A 92 12.42 -15.62 34.28
CA ILE A 92 11.76 -15.43 32.99
C ILE A 92 12.69 -14.48 32.25
N PRO A 93 13.58 -14.98 31.39
CA PRO A 93 14.57 -14.12 30.75
C PRO A 93 13.93 -13.03 29.88
N PHE A 94 12.68 -13.20 29.46
CA PHE A 94 12.03 -12.34 28.47
C PHE A 94 10.58 -12.04 28.85
N ASP A 95 10.29 -10.77 29.12
CA ASP A 95 8.94 -10.21 29.19
C ASP A 95 8.62 -9.57 27.82
N PHE A 96 7.79 -10.25 27.02
CA PHE A 96 7.53 -9.87 25.62
C PHE A 96 6.27 -9.02 25.50
N HIS A 97 6.45 -7.71 25.39
CA HIS A 97 5.40 -6.73 25.10
C HIS A 97 5.54 -6.19 23.67
N PRO A 98 4.78 -6.72 22.69
CA PRO A 98 4.88 -6.24 21.31
C PRO A 98 4.20 -4.87 21.18
N ILE A 99 5.02 -3.82 21.03
CA ILE A 99 4.56 -2.46 20.75
C ILE A 99 4.56 -2.25 19.23
N PHE A 100 3.44 -1.77 18.69
CA PHE A 100 3.33 -1.42 17.27
C PHE A 100 3.71 0.05 17.07
N TRP A 101 4.97 0.31 16.74
CA TRP A 101 5.61 1.64 16.81
C TRP A 101 5.03 2.71 15.87
N PHE A 102 4.12 2.37 14.95
CA PHE A 102 3.64 3.28 13.91
C PHE A 102 2.11 3.32 13.72
N ASN A 103 1.36 2.52 14.46
CA ASN A 103 -0.11 2.60 14.52
C ASN A 103 -0.64 2.12 15.87
N LYS A 104 -0.29 2.83 16.94
CA LYS A 104 -0.72 2.49 18.30
C LYS A 104 -2.25 2.43 18.44
N ASP A 105 -2.96 3.28 17.70
CA ASP A 105 -4.41 3.44 17.76
C ASP A 105 -5.17 2.60 16.72
N LEU A 106 -4.49 1.69 16.00
CA LEU A 106 -5.14 0.77 15.06
C LEU A 106 -5.96 1.42 13.93
N LYS A 107 -5.65 2.67 13.56
CA LYS A 107 -6.39 3.37 12.50
C LYS A 107 -5.96 2.86 11.13
N THR A 108 -6.83 2.07 10.47
CA THR A 108 -6.62 1.55 9.11
C THR A 108 -6.27 2.66 8.12
N THR A 109 -6.81 3.87 8.33
CA THR A 109 -6.55 5.03 7.47
C THR A 109 -5.07 5.41 7.39
N ARG A 110 -4.29 5.26 8.47
CA ARG A 110 -2.84 5.58 8.47
C ARG A 110 -2.07 4.72 7.46
N PHE A 111 -2.53 3.49 7.21
CA PHE A 111 -1.89 2.57 6.27
C PHE A 111 -2.39 2.71 4.83
N LEU A 112 -3.67 3.06 4.67
CA LEU A 112 -4.31 3.23 3.36
C LEU A 112 -3.92 4.56 2.68
N LEU A 113 -3.69 5.62 3.45
CA LEU A 113 -3.47 6.96 2.90
C LEU A 113 -2.24 7.04 1.96
N PRO A 114 -1.05 6.47 2.31
CA PRO A 114 0.06 6.34 1.36
C PRO A 114 -0.32 5.65 0.05
N GLY A 115 -1.13 4.59 0.12
CA GLY A 115 -1.55 3.86 -1.07
C GLY A 115 -2.53 4.66 -1.94
N LEU A 116 -3.45 5.40 -1.33
CA LEU A 116 -4.36 6.31 -2.05
C LEU A 116 -3.61 7.40 -2.80
N ILE A 117 -2.58 8.00 -2.17
CA ILE A 117 -1.69 8.96 -2.86
C ILE A 117 -1.10 8.29 -4.11
N ALA A 118 -0.48 7.12 -3.96
CA ALA A 118 0.11 6.40 -5.10
C ALA A 118 -0.91 6.13 -6.22
N MET A 119 -2.13 5.68 -5.89
CA MET A 119 -3.17 5.41 -6.89
C MET A 119 -3.61 6.67 -7.63
N ILE A 120 -3.84 7.77 -6.92
CA ILE A 120 -4.27 9.03 -7.54
C ILE A 120 -3.17 9.58 -8.46
N LEU A 121 -1.91 9.45 -8.06
CA LEU A 121 -0.79 9.84 -8.91
C LEU A 121 -0.66 8.94 -10.16
N VAL A 122 -0.91 7.63 -10.05
CA VAL A 122 -0.95 6.74 -11.22
C VAL A 122 -2.05 7.17 -12.19
N ILE A 123 -3.26 7.43 -11.68
CA ILE A 123 -4.41 7.86 -12.50
C ILE A 123 -4.07 9.18 -13.21
N THR A 124 -3.60 10.17 -12.45
CA THR A 124 -3.37 11.53 -12.97
C THR A 124 -2.14 11.62 -13.87
N ALA A 125 -1.08 10.84 -13.61
CA ALA A 125 0.12 10.86 -14.45
C ALA A 125 0.00 9.90 -15.64
N VAL A 126 -0.28 8.61 -15.41
CA VAL A 126 -0.26 7.63 -16.51
C VAL A 126 -1.42 7.87 -17.48
N ILE A 127 -2.65 7.94 -16.98
CA ILE A 127 -3.83 7.99 -17.85
C ILE A 127 -3.91 9.33 -18.57
N SER A 128 -3.70 10.45 -17.86
CA SER A 128 -3.78 11.77 -18.49
C SER A 128 -2.68 11.99 -19.53
N VAL A 129 -1.44 11.55 -19.26
CA VAL A 129 -0.36 11.65 -20.27
C VAL A 129 -0.69 10.77 -21.47
N SER A 130 -1.08 9.51 -21.26
CA SER A 130 -1.43 8.58 -22.36
C SER A 130 -2.51 9.19 -23.26
N LEU A 131 -3.59 9.70 -22.68
CA LEU A 131 -4.71 10.29 -23.41
C LEU A 131 -4.33 11.58 -24.13
N THR A 132 -3.58 12.47 -23.46
CA THR A 132 -3.17 13.74 -24.08
C THR A 132 -2.31 13.48 -25.30
N LEU A 133 -1.37 12.55 -25.24
CA LEU A 133 -0.49 12.27 -26.37
C LEU A 133 -1.22 11.59 -27.53
N VAL A 134 -2.10 10.64 -27.23
CA VAL A 134 -2.88 9.97 -28.27
C VAL A 134 -3.89 10.91 -28.91
N ARG A 135 -4.46 11.85 -28.15
CA ARG A 135 -5.34 12.89 -28.70
C ARG A 135 -4.62 13.77 -29.74
N GLU A 136 -3.36 14.11 -29.50
CA GLU A 136 -2.57 14.88 -30.48
C GLU A 136 -2.27 14.06 -31.74
N LYS A 137 -2.06 12.74 -31.57
CA LYS A 137 -1.90 11.80 -32.68
C LYS A 137 -3.18 11.71 -33.53
N GLU A 138 -4.33 11.51 -32.89
CA GLU A 138 -5.65 11.43 -33.55
C GLU A 138 -6.01 12.72 -34.28
N ARG A 139 -5.60 13.88 -33.75
CA ARG A 139 -5.85 15.19 -34.36
C ARG A 139 -4.88 15.52 -35.50
N GLY A 140 -3.95 14.62 -35.85
CA GLY A 140 -2.93 14.84 -36.88
C GLY A 140 -1.90 15.93 -36.53
N THR A 141 -1.88 16.39 -35.27
CA THR A 141 -1.01 17.50 -34.86
C THR A 141 0.45 17.04 -34.74
N ILE A 142 0.69 15.74 -34.51
CA ILE A 142 2.03 15.15 -34.47
C ILE A 142 2.72 15.27 -35.84
N GLU A 143 1.99 15.08 -36.94
CA GLU A 143 2.55 15.22 -38.30
C GLU A 143 2.90 16.68 -38.63
N GLN A 144 2.10 17.63 -38.15
CA GLN A 144 2.39 19.06 -38.25
C GLN A 144 3.57 19.51 -37.36
N ILE A 145 3.88 18.78 -36.29
CA ILE A 145 5.05 19.04 -35.43
C ILE A 145 6.35 18.56 -36.09
N ASN A 146 6.31 17.48 -36.89
CA ASN A 146 7.49 16.95 -37.62
C ASN A 146 8.03 17.90 -38.70
N VAL A 147 7.26 18.91 -39.12
CA VAL A 147 7.70 20.00 -40.01
C VAL A 147 8.08 21.29 -39.26
N SER A 148 7.96 21.31 -37.93
CA SER A 148 8.37 22.47 -37.11
C SER A 148 9.80 22.29 -36.57
N PRO A 149 10.59 23.36 -36.42
CA PRO A 149 11.95 23.29 -35.86
C PRO A 149 12.01 23.05 -34.34
N ILE A 150 10.86 22.82 -33.68
CA ILE A 150 10.78 22.55 -32.24
C ILE A 150 10.97 21.04 -32.00
N LYS A 151 11.87 20.65 -31.09
CA LYS A 151 12.06 19.24 -30.71
C LYS A 151 10.77 18.69 -30.12
N THR A 152 10.22 17.63 -30.69
CA THR A 152 8.99 16.94 -30.25
C THR A 152 8.96 16.69 -28.73
N ILE A 153 10.11 16.38 -28.12
CA ILE A 153 10.27 16.18 -26.67
C ILE A 153 10.03 17.46 -25.84
N GLU A 154 10.46 18.63 -26.29
CA GLU A 154 10.28 19.89 -25.54
C GLU A 154 8.81 20.31 -25.49
N LEU A 155 8.09 20.10 -26.59
CA LEU A 155 6.64 20.37 -26.67
C LEU A 155 5.85 19.36 -25.82
N LEU A 156 6.23 18.09 -25.84
CA LEU A 156 5.64 17.05 -24.98
C LEU A 156 5.91 17.33 -23.49
N LEU A 157 7.12 17.77 -23.13
CA LEU A 157 7.46 18.15 -21.74
C LEU A 157 6.69 19.39 -21.28
N GLY A 158 6.61 20.43 -22.10
CA GLY A 158 5.84 21.64 -21.78
C GLY A 158 4.34 21.35 -21.57
N LYS A 159 3.79 20.40 -22.33
CA LYS A 159 2.37 20.01 -22.27
C LYS A 159 2.05 19.01 -21.15
N THR A 160 3.05 18.24 -20.69
CA THR A 160 2.90 17.33 -19.54
C THR A 160 3.12 18.02 -18.20
N PHE A 161 3.79 19.17 -18.18
CA PHE A 161 4.02 19.97 -16.97
C PHE A 161 2.75 20.31 -16.16
N PRO A 162 1.62 20.75 -16.77
CA PRO A 162 0.38 21.01 -16.02
C PRO A 162 -0.15 19.77 -15.28
N TYR A 163 0.02 18.58 -15.85
CA TYR A 163 -0.42 17.33 -15.21
C TYR A 163 0.47 16.94 -14.04
N ILE A 164 1.77 17.19 -14.14
CA ILE A 164 2.71 17.02 -13.00
C ILE A 164 2.31 17.96 -11.86
N LEU A 165 2.02 19.23 -12.18
CA LEU A 165 1.58 20.20 -11.18
C LEU A 165 0.24 19.79 -10.54
N LEU A 166 -0.74 19.35 -11.33
CA LEU A 166 -2.01 18.83 -10.82
C LEU A 166 -1.81 17.60 -9.91
N ALA A 167 -0.91 16.70 -10.29
CA ALA A 167 -0.62 15.51 -9.50
C ALA A 167 0.05 15.88 -8.16
N LEU A 168 0.97 16.84 -8.15
CA LEU A 168 1.56 17.38 -6.91
C LEU A 168 0.51 18.05 -6.02
N LEU A 169 -0.37 18.87 -6.61
CA LEU A 169 -1.48 19.49 -5.89
C LEU A 169 -2.41 18.44 -5.27
N ASN A 170 -2.70 17.35 -5.98
CA ASN A 170 -3.47 16.23 -5.45
C ASN A 170 -2.76 15.56 -4.28
N ALA A 171 -1.44 15.32 -4.37
CA ALA A 171 -0.68 14.76 -3.25
C ALA A 171 -0.75 15.67 -2.01
N ILE A 172 -0.56 16.98 -2.19
CA ILE A 172 -0.68 17.97 -1.11
C ILE A 172 -2.09 17.95 -0.52
N PHE A 173 -3.11 17.96 -1.37
CA PHE A 173 -4.51 17.93 -0.94
C PHE A 173 -4.82 16.69 -0.10
N ILE A 174 -4.39 15.51 -0.53
CA ILE A 174 -4.59 14.26 0.22
C ILE A 174 -3.85 14.29 1.56
N LEU A 175 -2.65 14.87 1.62
CA LEU A 175 -1.92 15.03 2.88
C LEU A 175 -2.64 15.98 3.84
N ILE A 176 -3.17 17.10 3.34
CA ILE A 176 -3.97 18.06 4.12
C ILE A 176 -5.23 17.39 4.68
N VAL A 177 -6.00 16.71 3.82
CA VAL A 177 -7.18 15.93 4.21
C VAL A 177 -6.80 14.86 5.23
N GLY A 178 -5.68 14.16 5.00
CA GLY A 178 -5.13 13.15 5.90
C GLY A 178 -4.83 13.66 7.29
N TYR A 179 -4.23 14.85 7.37
CA TYR A 179 -3.93 15.52 8.61
C TYR A 179 -5.22 15.93 9.35
N PHE A 180 -6.11 16.70 8.70
CA PHE A 180 -7.30 17.24 9.37
C PHE A 180 -8.38 16.21 9.72
N LEU A 181 -8.59 15.18 8.88
CA LEU A 181 -9.67 14.19 9.10
C LEU A 181 -9.19 12.94 9.82
N PHE A 182 -7.91 12.58 9.71
CA PHE A 182 -7.40 11.27 10.15
C PHE A 182 -6.18 11.35 11.06
N ASP A 183 -5.70 12.56 11.39
CA ASP A 183 -4.59 12.77 12.32
C ASP A 183 -3.32 12.03 11.84
N VAL A 184 -3.07 12.16 10.53
CA VAL A 184 -1.91 11.60 9.82
C VAL A 184 -0.88 12.69 9.63
N GLU A 185 0.13 12.67 10.48
CA GLU A 185 1.28 13.57 10.38
C GLU A 185 2.39 12.95 9.51
N VAL A 186 3.03 13.78 8.68
CA VAL A 186 4.23 13.39 7.96
C VAL A 186 5.41 13.49 8.92
N LYS A 187 5.93 12.34 9.37
CA LYS A 187 7.05 12.31 10.33
C LYS A 187 8.42 12.61 9.70
N GLY A 188 8.55 12.41 8.39
CA GLY A 188 9.78 12.60 7.65
C GLY A 188 9.93 14.00 7.05
N SER A 189 10.96 14.17 6.22
CA SER A 189 11.20 15.42 5.51
C SER A 189 10.20 15.63 4.38
N TYR A 190 9.48 16.76 4.40
CA TYR A 190 8.63 17.20 3.29
C TYR A 190 9.42 17.36 1.99
N LEU A 191 10.67 17.83 2.05
CA LEU A 191 11.52 17.95 0.86
C LEU A 191 11.79 16.58 0.23
N LEU A 192 12.15 15.59 1.05
CA LEU A 192 12.37 14.21 0.58
C LEU A 192 11.09 13.60 0.01
N LEU A 193 9.94 13.89 0.64
CA LEU A 193 8.63 13.47 0.14
C LEU A 193 8.33 14.06 -1.24
N THR A 194 8.56 15.36 -1.43
CA THR A 194 8.35 16.04 -2.71
C THR A 194 9.29 15.51 -3.79
N ILE A 195 10.59 15.35 -3.50
CA ILE A 195 11.57 14.82 -4.46
C ILE A 195 11.19 13.40 -4.89
N THR A 196 10.85 12.52 -3.96
CA THR A 196 10.46 11.14 -4.30
C THR A 196 9.12 11.07 -5.02
N THR A 197 8.19 11.98 -4.73
CA THR A 197 6.95 12.13 -5.48
C THR A 197 7.22 12.56 -6.93
N LEU A 198 8.12 13.52 -7.16
CA LEU A 198 8.54 13.92 -8.51
C LEU A 198 9.19 12.77 -9.28
N ILE A 199 10.04 11.96 -8.64
CA ILE A 199 10.64 10.77 -9.24
C ILE A 199 9.56 9.75 -9.65
N PHE A 200 8.57 9.54 -8.79
CA PHE A 200 7.45 8.66 -9.11
C PHE A 200 6.57 9.21 -10.24
N LEU A 201 6.35 10.52 -10.29
CA LEU A 201 5.65 11.17 -11.39
C LEU A 201 6.40 11.00 -12.71
N PHE A 202 7.73 11.21 -12.71
CA PHE A 202 8.56 10.95 -13.88
C PHE A 202 8.44 9.50 -14.35
N THR A 203 8.46 8.54 -13.43
CA THR A 203 8.27 7.12 -13.71
C THR A 203 6.88 6.84 -14.32
N SER A 204 5.83 7.42 -13.74
CA SER A 204 4.46 7.24 -14.21
C SER A 204 4.21 7.89 -15.57
N THR A 205 4.76 9.09 -15.80
CA THR A 205 4.73 9.76 -17.11
C THR A 205 5.43 8.93 -18.17
N SER A 206 6.56 8.28 -17.83
CA SER A 206 7.28 7.40 -18.76
C SER A 206 6.43 6.20 -19.21
N ILE A 207 5.62 5.63 -18.31
CA ILE A 207 4.63 4.60 -18.65
C ILE A 207 3.55 5.17 -19.58
N GLY A 208 3.04 6.37 -19.26
CA GLY A 208 2.01 7.01 -20.08
C GLY A 208 2.50 7.31 -21.50
N ILE A 209 3.76 7.73 -21.64
CA ILE A 209 4.42 7.92 -22.94
C ILE A 209 4.51 6.58 -23.68
N PHE A 210 5.01 5.53 -23.05
CA PHE A 210 5.10 4.19 -23.66
C PHE A 210 3.74 3.70 -24.16
N ILE A 211 2.69 3.82 -23.33
CA ILE A 211 1.33 3.43 -23.70
C ILE A 211 0.82 4.25 -24.89
N SER A 212 1.10 5.55 -24.92
CA SER A 212 0.70 6.40 -26.05
C SER A 212 1.33 5.97 -27.37
N THR A 213 2.57 5.48 -27.36
CA THR A 213 3.28 5.03 -28.56
C THR A 213 2.63 3.78 -29.18
N ILE A 214 2.14 2.86 -28.36
CA ILE A 214 1.50 1.61 -28.79
C ILE A 214 -0.02 1.74 -29.00
N SER A 215 -0.60 2.91 -28.72
CA SER A 215 -2.04 3.14 -28.84
C SER A 215 -2.38 3.94 -30.09
N ASP A 216 -3.46 3.56 -30.76
CA ASP A 216 -3.95 4.25 -31.95
C ASP A 216 -5.23 5.07 -31.71
N SER A 217 -5.90 4.86 -30.56
CA SER A 217 -7.02 5.70 -30.14
C SER A 217 -7.03 5.99 -28.64
N GLN A 218 -7.69 7.08 -28.23
CA GLN A 218 -7.85 7.45 -26.82
C GLN A 218 -8.51 6.32 -26.01
N GLN A 219 -9.46 5.59 -26.61
CA GLN A 219 -10.12 4.46 -25.95
C GLN A 219 -9.18 3.27 -25.72
N ILE A 220 -8.33 2.96 -26.70
CA ILE A 220 -7.27 1.94 -26.55
C ILE A 220 -6.26 2.38 -25.48
N ALA A 221 -5.84 3.65 -25.51
CA ALA A 221 -4.88 4.21 -24.56
C ALA A 221 -5.41 4.16 -23.12
N PHE A 222 -6.67 4.54 -22.90
CA PHE A 222 -7.33 4.45 -21.60
C PHE A 222 -7.38 3.00 -21.09
N THR A 223 -7.72 2.07 -21.97
CA THR A 223 -7.84 0.64 -21.64
C THR A 223 -6.47 0.08 -21.26
N LEU A 224 -5.44 0.31 -22.08
CA LEU A 224 -4.08 -0.13 -21.80
C LEU A 224 -3.52 0.53 -20.53
N ALA A 225 -3.72 1.83 -20.31
CA ALA A 225 -3.32 2.50 -19.07
C ALA A 225 -3.99 1.87 -17.85
N THR A 226 -5.29 1.57 -17.94
CA THR A 226 -6.02 0.96 -16.83
C THR A 226 -5.50 -0.45 -16.51
N PHE A 227 -5.36 -1.30 -17.52
CA PHE A 227 -4.96 -2.70 -17.34
C PHE A 227 -3.45 -2.89 -17.09
N ALA A 228 -2.60 -2.05 -17.68
CA ALA A 228 -1.15 -2.18 -17.56
C ALA A 228 -0.57 -1.39 -16.37
N SER A 229 -1.24 -0.33 -15.90
CA SER A 229 -0.74 0.46 -14.76
C SER A 229 -1.69 0.47 -13.57
N LEU A 230 -2.94 0.88 -13.73
CA LEU A 230 -3.84 1.10 -12.59
C LEU A 230 -4.19 -0.19 -11.86
N LEU A 231 -4.67 -1.21 -12.57
CA LEU A 231 -5.07 -2.49 -11.95
C LEU A 231 -3.89 -3.20 -11.27
N PRO A 232 -2.70 -3.34 -11.90
CA PRO A 232 -1.53 -3.87 -11.21
C PRO A 232 -1.13 -3.02 -10.00
N SER A 233 -1.28 -1.69 -10.08
CA SER A 233 -1.01 -0.80 -8.95
C SER A 233 -1.98 -1.03 -7.80
N VAL A 234 -3.24 -1.32 -8.04
CA VAL A 234 -4.21 -1.60 -6.97
C VAL A 234 -3.94 -2.96 -6.32
N ILE A 235 -3.69 -3.98 -7.13
CA ILE A 235 -3.65 -5.38 -6.68
C ILE A 235 -2.26 -5.79 -6.17
N LEU A 236 -1.19 -5.43 -6.90
CA LEU A 236 0.16 -5.96 -6.71
C LEU A 236 1.10 -5.02 -5.93
N SER A 237 0.67 -3.80 -5.59
CA SER A 237 1.55 -2.82 -4.96
C SER A 237 1.74 -2.98 -3.45
N GLY A 238 0.97 -3.85 -2.80
CA GLY A 238 0.92 -3.88 -1.33
C GLY A 238 0.00 -2.81 -0.72
N PHE A 239 -0.83 -2.14 -1.55
CA PHE A 239 -1.84 -1.18 -1.10
C PHE A 239 -3.00 -1.87 -0.38
N ILE A 240 -3.80 -2.67 -1.10
CA ILE A 240 -4.98 -3.35 -0.56
C ILE A 240 -4.57 -4.66 0.11
N PHE A 241 -3.76 -5.47 -0.57
CA PHE A 241 -3.36 -6.79 -0.08
C PHE A 241 -1.89 -6.78 0.33
N PRO A 242 -1.50 -7.33 1.50
CA PRO A 242 -0.09 -7.48 1.84
C PRO A 242 0.60 -8.36 0.82
N ILE A 243 1.77 -7.93 0.34
CA ILE A 243 2.56 -8.72 -0.61
C ILE A 243 2.99 -10.05 0.02
N GLU A 244 3.28 -10.04 1.33
CA GLU A 244 3.68 -11.22 2.10
C GLU A 244 2.61 -12.32 2.13
N SER A 245 1.34 -11.95 1.98
CA SER A 245 0.21 -12.88 1.94
C SER A 245 -0.01 -13.51 0.56
N MET A 246 0.71 -13.06 -0.47
CA MET A 246 0.58 -13.60 -1.84
C MET A 246 1.46 -14.85 -2.03
N PRO A 247 1.05 -15.81 -2.87
CA PRO A 247 1.91 -16.91 -3.30
C PRO A 247 3.23 -16.41 -3.92
N THR A 248 4.32 -17.16 -3.76
CA THR A 248 5.67 -16.76 -4.18
C THR A 248 5.76 -16.30 -5.63
N LEU A 249 5.02 -16.95 -6.53
CA LEU A 249 4.97 -16.58 -7.94
C LEU A 249 4.37 -15.17 -8.15
N ILE A 250 3.30 -14.85 -7.42
CA ILE A 250 2.66 -13.53 -7.49
C ILE A 250 3.56 -12.48 -6.83
N GLN A 251 4.26 -12.82 -5.75
CA GLN A 251 5.23 -11.92 -5.12
C GLN A 251 6.31 -11.46 -6.11
N LEU A 252 6.81 -12.35 -6.97
CA LEU A 252 7.75 -12.00 -8.03
C LEU A 252 7.15 -11.02 -9.04
N LEU A 253 5.90 -11.26 -9.46
CA LEU A 253 5.18 -10.37 -10.39
C LEU A 253 4.98 -8.97 -9.82
N THR A 254 4.89 -8.80 -8.51
CA THR A 254 4.73 -7.45 -7.92
C THR A 254 5.87 -6.48 -8.26
N ASN A 255 7.05 -6.98 -8.66
CA ASN A 255 8.19 -6.16 -9.06
C ASN A 255 7.98 -5.42 -10.40
N ILE A 256 6.99 -5.81 -11.20
CA ILE A 256 6.65 -5.10 -12.45
C ILE A 256 5.89 -3.80 -12.21
N THR A 257 5.44 -3.57 -10.98
CA THR A 257 4.56 -2.46 -10.63
C THR A 257 5.35 -1.40 -9.85
N PRO A 258 5.64 -0.21 -10.43
CA PRO A 258 6.41 0.83 -9.74
C PRO A 258 5.69 1.39 -8.50
N ALA A 259 4.35 1.32 -8.46
CA ALA A 259 3.57 1.72 -7.29
C ALA A 259 3.97 0.94 -6.03
N LYS A 260 4.43 -0.32 -6.15
CA LYS A 260 4.97 -1.10 -5.02
C LYS A 260 6.10 -0.35 -4.31
N PHE A 261 7.06 0.12 -5.08
CA PHE A 261 8.26 0.79 -4.57
C PHE A 261 7.91 2.16 -4.01
N PHE A 262 7.03 2.90 -4.68
CA PHE A 262 6.60 4.20 -4.20
C PHE A 262 5.77 4.13 -2.90
N ILE A 263 4.88 3.14 -2.74
CA ILE A 263 4.17 2.94 -1.48
C ILE A 263 5.13 2.62 -0.34
N LYS A 264 6.18 1.84 -0.58
CA LYS A 264 7.24 1.61 0.42
C LYS A 264 7.92 2.91 0.83
N ILE A 265 8.25 3.78 -0.14
CA ILE A 265 8.82 5.11 0.11
C ILE A 265 7.86 5.98 0.93
N LEU A 266 6.59 6.09 0.52
CA LEU A 266 5.60 6.89 1.23
C LEU A 266 5.41 6.42 2.67
N ARG A 267 5.30 5.10 2.90
CA ARG A 267 5.20 4.54 4.26
C ARG A 267 6.48 4.79 5.07
N ALA A 268 7.65 4.77 4.44
CA ALA A 268 8.92 5.08 5.07
C ALA A 268 8.97 6.55 5.54
N ILE A 269 8.60 7.49 4.67
CA ILE A 269 8.68 8.92 4.97
C ILE A 269 7.53 9.36 5.89
N ILE A 270 6.28 9.05 5.54
CA ILE A 270 5.09 9.54 6.27
C ILE A 270 5.00 8.88 7.64
N LEU A 271 5.09 7.55 7.72
CA LEU A 271 4.79 6.82 8.96
C LEU A 271 6.02 6.60 9.85
N ARG A 272 7.18 6.36 9.24
CA ARG A 272 8.43 6.01 9.96
C ARG A 272 9.40 7.18 10.10
N GLY A 273 9.25 8.25 9.31
CA GLY A 273 10.12 9.42 9.36
C GLY A 273 11.57 9.14 8.97
N VAL A 274 11.83 8.09 8.20
CA VAL A 274 13.21 7.71 7.82
C VAL A 274 13.73 8.55 6.65
N GLY A 275 15.05 8.74 6.60
CA GLY A 275 15.74 9.49 5.55
C GLY A 275 16.10 8.65 4.32
N LEU A 276 16.88 9.26 3.42
CA LEU A 276 17.26 8.71 2.11
C LEU A 276 17.91 7.32 2.19
N ASN A 277 18.73 7.05 3.20
CA ASN A 277 19.43 5.77 3.39
C ASN A 277 18.49 4.57 3.53
N ALA A 278 17.23 4.78 3.91
CA ALA A 278 16.26 3.70 4.04
C ALA A 278 15.50 3.40 2.74
N ILE A 279 15.63 4.27 1.72
CA ILE A 279 14.76 4.26 0.53
C ILE A 279 15.50 4.38 -0.81
N TRP A 280 16.83 4.46 -0.79
CA TRP A 280 17.64 4.68 -1.99
C TRP A 280 17.49 3.56 -3.03
N ASP A 281 17.32 2.32 -2.58
CA ASP A 281 17.11 1.15 -3.43
C ASP A 281 15.81 1.31 -4.23
N GLN A 282 14.72 1.73 -3.59
CA GLN A 282 13.44 1.95 -4.26
C GLN A 282 13.49 3.13 -5.22
N ILE A 283 14.26 4.17 -4.92
CA ILE A 283 14.49 5.29 -5.84
C ILE A 283 15.21 4.81 -7.10
N ILE A 284 16.25 3.98 -6.96
CA ILE A 284 16.96 3.39 -8.11
C ILE A 284 16.00 2.56 -8.95
N TYR A 285 15.18 1.70 -8.33
CA TYR A 285 14.18 0.93 -9.07
C TYR A 285 13.24 1.81 -9.90
N LEU A 286 12.75 2.92 -9.34
CA LEU A 286 11.88 3.85 -10.06
C LEU A 286 12.60 4.48 -11.26
N PHE A 287 13.86 4.92 -11.10
CA PHE A 287 14.65 5.43 -12.22
C PHE A 287 14.88 4.39 -13.31
N VAL A 288 15.35 3.18 -12.93
CA VAL A 288 15.57 2.08 -13.88
C VAL A 288 14.29 1.77 -14.65
N PHE A 289 13.15 1.72 -13.97
CA PHE A 289 11.86 1.48 -14.60
C PHE A 289 11.45 2.61 -15.55
N ALA A 290 11.62 3.86 -15.15
CA ALA A 290 11.33 5.03 -15.98
C ALA A 290 12.14 5.01 -17.28
N PHE A 291 13.46 4.82 -17.18
CA PHE A 291 14.35 4.76 -18.34
C PHE A 291 14.07 3.55 -19.23
N LEU A 292 13.73 2.39 -18.65
CA LEU A 292 13.32 1.22 -19.42
C LEU A 292 12.07 1.51 -20.26
N MET A 293 11.05 2.14 -19.68
CA MET A 293 9.82 2.48 -20.39
C MET A 293 10.06 3.52 -21.50
N LEU A 294 10.87 4.55 -21.24
CA LEU A 294 11.25 5.52 -22.26
C LEU A 294 12.06 4.89 -23.40
N PHE A 295 12.99 3.98 -23.06
CA PHE A 295 13.78 3.23 -24.05
C PHE A 295 12.89 2.37 -24.94
N LEU A 296 11.95 1.62 -24.35
CA LEU A 296 10.97 0.83 -25.11
C LEU A 296 10.07 1.71 -25.97
N ALA A 297 9.63 2.86 -25.47
CA ALA A 297 8.84 3.82 -26.24
C ALA A 297 9.62 4.33 -27.46
N ASN A 298 10.90 4.66 -27.28
CA ASN A 298 11.77 5.14 -28.36
C ASN A 298 11.94 4.09 -29.46
N ILE A 299 12.24 2.83 -29.11
CA ILE A 299 12.40 1.74 -30.08
C ILE A 299 11.14 1.55 -30.94
N ILE A 300 9.97 1.54 -30.30
CA ILE A 300 8.70 1.33 -31.01
C ILE A 300 8.40 2.52 -31.91
N PHE A 301 8.66 3.74 -31.43
CA PHE A 301 8.46 4.96 -32.20
C PHE A 301 9.33 4.98 -33.47
N THR A 302 10.64 4.72 -33.35
CA THR A 302 11.56 4.69 -34.50
C THR A 302 11.19 3.59 -35.51
N LYS A 303 10.68 2.45 -35.02
CA LYS A 303 10.25 1.35 -35.90
C LYS A 303 9.01 1.72 -36.70
N LYS A 304 8.06 2.49 -36.12
CA LYS A 304 6.88 2.98 -36.84
C LYS A 304 7.25 3.97 -37.93
N GLU A 305 8.15 4.91 -37.63
CA GLU A 305 8.66 5.87 -38.63
C GLU A 305 9.37 5.19 -39.80
N ALA A 306 10.19 4.16 -39.55
CA ALA A 306 10.88 3.43 -40.63
C ALA A 306 9.95 2.59 -41.53
N SER A 307 8.69 2.42 -41.14
CA SER A 307 7.69 1.60 -41.86
C SER A 307 6.61 2.40 -42.58
N SER A 308 6.61 3.74 -42.42
CA SER A 308 5.70 4.69 -43.08
C SER A 308 6.42 5.42 -44.21
#